data_AF-A0A3D3H408-F1
#
_entry.id   AF-A0A3D3H408-F1
#
_cell.length_a   1.000
_cell.length_b   1.000
_cell.length_c   1.000
_cell.angle_alpha   90.00
_cell.angle_beta   90.00
_cell.angle_gamma   90.00
#
_symmetry.space_group_name_H-M   'P 1'
#
loop_
_entity.id
_entity.type
_entity.pdbx_description
1 polymer ?
#
loop_
_entity_poly.entity_id
_entity_poly.type
_entity_poly.pdbx_seq_one_letter_code
_entity_poly.pdbx_strand_id
1 'polypeptide(L)'
;LEARAQGEITRQHVYAIQDAAADLPDEAIPAFEAKALDRCRRDTVGRVKAELEILAQRMHPRSFVERHASARERRDITTRALPDGMSSLLLVAPTPVIAGIDDRMNQMATVVIDVRNAAKAAAGAGDDGARIPADILASDIRTRAQIRADIAADILLTGSPFADPTVTGDGPGTLGAIRAKIQVVVPALSLLKPDGDENSHAETADLVGYSPIDAETARAIAEACDNWWERLVTHPVTGQVLHTNGYQRTAAIDRHLRARDRHCRFPGCRLPAIRCEVDHTIDHALGGKTDVCNLAHLCQRHHSMKQFAGWKVRQLEGGILEWTSPVGTTYTDYPPTPGVHFTPDRYDPDDPRPADAAPADASDAPF
;
A
#
# COMPACT_ATOMS: atom_id res chain seq x y z
N LEU A 1 36.49 -8.23 14.36
CA LEU A 1 36.60 -9.69 14.07
C LEU A 1 36.65 -10.56 15.33
N GLU A 2 37.20 -10.06 16.44
CA GLU A 2 37.29 -10.78 17.73
C GLU A 2 35.92 -11.21 18.30
N ALA A 3 34.91 -10.33 18.28
CA ALA A 3 33.55 -10.67 18.73
C ALA A 3 32.90 -11.83 17.94
N ARG A 4 33.23 -11.97 16.65
CA ARG A 4 32.79 -13.12 15.83
C ARG A 4 33.51 -14.39 16.25
N ALA A 5 34.81 -14.31 16.51
CA ALA A 5 35.61 -15.45 16.98
C ALA A 5 35.12 -15.95 18.37
N GLN A 6 34.58 -15.05 19.19
CA GLN A 6 33.96 -15.34 20.48
C GLN A 6 32.50 -15.83 20.38
N GLY A 7 31.92 -15.89 19.17
CA GLY A 7 30.54 -16.34 18.94
C GLY A 7 29.46 -15.33 19.32
N GLU A 8 29.82 -14.09 19.63
CA GLU A 8 28.89 -13.04 20.10
C GLU A 8 28.09 -12.41 18.95
N ILE A 9 28.60 -12.49 17.72
CA ILE A 9 27.95 -11.98 16.51
C ILE A 9 28.11 -12.94 15.34
N THR A 10 27.17 -12.92 14.41
CA THR A 10 27.19 -13.77 13.22
C THR A 10 28.01 -13.14 12.08
N ARG A 11 28.33 -13.92 11.05
CA ARG A 11 28.95 -13.39 9.83
C ARG A 11 28.07 -12.33 9.13
N GLN A 12 26.75 -12.48 9.22
CA GLN A 12 25.82 -11.50 8.65
C GLN A 12 25.83 -10.17 9.42
N HIS A 13 26.06 -10.18 10.74
CA HIS A 13 26.29 -8.94 11.49
C HIS A 13 27.55 -8.22 11.02
N VAL A 14 28.63 -8.96 10.74
CA VAL A 14 29.86 -8.35 10.21
C VAL A 14 29.60 -7.64 8.89
N TYR A 15 28.87 -8.26 7.95
CA TYR A 15 28.52 -7.61 6.69
C TYR A 15 27.64 -6.37 6.91
N ALA A 16 26.63 -6.44 7.78
CA ALA A 16 25.80 -5.28 8.08
C ALA A 16 26.59 -4.10 8.66
N ILE A 17 27.60 -4.36 9.49
CA ILE A 17 28.51 -3.33 10.02
C ILE A 17 29.36 -2.75 8.90
N GLN A 18 29.95 -3.60 8.05
CA GLN A 18 30.79 -3.16 6.93
C GLN A 18 30.00 -2.31 5.93
N ASP A 19 28.80 -2.76 5.56
CA ASP A 19 27.91 -2.06 4.63
C ASP A 19 27.51 -0.68 5.19
N ALA A 20 27.15 -0.61 6.47
CA ALA A 20 26.78 0.65 7.12
C ALA A 20 27.97 1.61 7.29
N ALA A 21 29.18 1.08 7.46
CA ALA A 21 30.41 1.88 7.58
C ALA A 21 30.98 2.34 6.23
N ALA A 22 30.48 1.83 5.09
CA ALA A 22 31.10 2.04 3.78
C ALA A 22 31.24 3.53 3.39
N ASP A 23 30.31 4.36 3.83
CA ASP A 23 30.31 5.80 3.58
C ASP A 23 30.88 6.64 4.74
N LEU A 24 31.37 6.01 5.82
CA LEU A 24 32.02 6.72 6.93
C LEU A 24 33.48 7.01 6.59
N PRO A 25 34.02 8.16 7.03
CA PRO A 25 35.45 8.41 6.94
C PRO A 25 36.22 7.53 7.93
N ASP A 26 37.47 7.19 7.59
CA ASP A 26 38.29 6.23 8.34
C ASP A 26 38.41 6.60 9.84
N GLU A 27 38.45 7.89 10.19
CA GLU A 27 38.51 8.35 11.58
C GLU A 27 37.25 8.03 12.41
N ALA A 28 36.08 7.91 11.78
CA ALA A 28 34.81 7.65 12.46
C ALA A 28 34.53 6.15 12.63
N ILE A 29 35.18 5.30 11.84
CA ILE A 29 34.95 3.84 11.80
C ILE A 29 35.18 3.19 13.17
N PRO A 30 36.28 3.43 13.91
CA PRO A 30 36.51 2.75 15.20
C PRO A 30 35.43 3.04 16.24
N ALA A 31 34.96 4.28 16.30
CA ALA A 31 33.90 4.68 17.22
C ALA A 31 32.53 4.12 16.80
N PHE A 32 32.28 4.02 15.48
CA PHE A 32 31.09 3.38 14.93
C PHE A 32 31.07 1.89 15.23
N GLU A 33 32.16 1.17 14.95
CA GLU A 33 32.27 -0.27 15.17
C GLU A 33 32.00 -0.65 16.64
N ALA A 34 32.54 0.13 17.59
CA ALA A 34 32.30 -0.11 19.02
C ALA A 34 30.80 -0.06 19.38
N LYS A 35 30.07 0.95 18.88
CA LYS A 35 28.62 1.10 19.11
C LYS A 35 27.80 0.07 18.32
N ALA A 36 28.23 -0.26 17.11
CA ALA A 36 27.58 -1.23 16.24
C ALA A 36 27.65 -2.64 16.84
N LEU A 37 28.81 -3.04 17.37
CA LEU A 37 29.01 -4.32 18.06
C LEU A 37 28.08 -4.48 19.27
N ASP A 38 27.94 -3.42 20.08
CA ASP A 38 27.03 -3.42 21.23
C ASP A 38 25.56 -3.65 20.80
N ARG A 39 25.17 -3.12 19.63
CA ARG A 39 23.82 -3.35 19.09
C ARG A 39 23.65 -4.76 18.50
N CYS A 40 24.62 -5.24 17.74
CA CYS A 40 24.59 -6.58 17.12
C CYS A 40 24.62 -7.74 18.12
N ARG A 41 25.13 -7.52 19.34
CA ARG A 41 25.08 -8.52 20.43
C ARG A 41 23.66 -8.74 20.98
N ARG A 42 22.75 -7.78 20.80
CA ARG A 42 21.43 -7.76 21.46
C ARG A 42 20.26 -8.14 20.56
N ASP A 43 20.45 -8.10 19.24
CA ASP A 43 19.37 -8.35 18.29
C ASP A 43 19.85 -9.05 17.01
N THR A 44 18.91 -9.42 16.16
CA THR A 44 19.09 -10.09 14.88
C THR A 44 19.48 -9.12 13.77
N VAL A 45 20.16 -9.64 12.74
CA VAL A 45 20.64 -8.89 11.57
C VAL A 45 19.53 -8.04 10.94
N GLY A 46 18.33 -8.59 10.78
CA GLY A 46 17.22 -7.90 10.14
C GLY A 46 16.74 -6.67 10.90
N ARG A 47 16.87 -6.65 12.23
CA ARG A 47 16.49 -5.50 13.06
C ARG A 47 17.61 -4.49 13.22
N VAL A 48 18.86 -4.94 13.35
CA VAL A 48 19.99 -4.02 13.56
C VAL A 48 20.39 -3.27 12.30
N LYS A 49 20.10 -3.78 11.09
CA LYS A 49 20.56 -3.15 9.84
C LYS A 49 20.14 -1.68 9.71
N ALA A 50 18.85 -1.37 9.84
CA ALA A 50 18.36 0.00 9.77
C ALA A 50 18.92 0.88 10.89
N GLU A 51 19.11 0.32 12.08
CA GLU A 51 19.70 1.06 13.22
C GLU A 51 21.18 1.37 13.00
N LEU A 52 21.94 0.45 12.40
CA LEU A 52 23.34 0.65 12.04
C LEU A 52 23.48 1.71 10.96
N GLU A 53 22.60 1.71 9.95
CA GLU A 53 22.57 2.75 8.91
C GLU A 53 22.31 4.13 9.54
N ILE A 54 21.30 4.26 10.42
CA ILE A 54 21.02 5.51 11.14
C ILE A 54 22.19 5.93 12.03
N LEU A 55 22.80 4.96 12.74
CA LEU A 55 23.96 5.23 13.59
C LEU A 55 25.14 5.75 12.76
N ALA A 56 25.41 5.15 11.60
CA ALA A 56 26.43 5.63 10.67
C ALA A 56 26.09 7.03 10.17
N GLN A 57 24.84 7.32 9.80
CA GLN A 57 24.44 8.67 9.39
C GLN A 57 24.72 9.72 10.48
N ARG A 58 24.45 9.40 11.76
CA ARG A 58 24.69 10.31 12.90
C ARG A 58 26.17 10.53 13.21
N MET A 59 27.02 9.59 12.82
CA MET A 59 28.47 9.65 13.06
C MET A 59 29.24 10.22 11.87
N HIS A 60 28.55 10.49 10.77
CA HIS A 60 29.14 11.07 9.58
C HIS A 60 29.41 12.58 9.79
N PRO A 61 30.60 13.11 9.46
CA PRO A 61 30.95 14.52 9.72
C PRO A 61 30.20 15.52 8.83
N ARG A 62 29.75 15.09 7.64
CA ARG A 62 28.85 15.85 6.76
C ARG A 62 27.41 15.45 6.98
N SER A 63 26.50 16.44 6.97
CA SER A 63 25.06 16.21 7.07
C SER A 63 24.56 15.25 5.99
N PHE A 64 23.44 14.57 6.27
CA PHE A 64 22.82 13.70 5.27
C PHE A 64 22.29 14.51 4.08
N VAL A 65 21.79 15.73 4.33
CA VAL A 65 21.28 16.65 3.30
C VAL A 65 22.38 17.01 2.30
N GLU A 66 23.56 17.43 2.76
CA GLU A 66 24.68 17.79 1.89
C GLU A 66 25.16 16.61 1.03
N ARG A 67 25.25 15.43 1.65
CA ARG A 67 25.66 14.21 0.95
C ARG A 67 24.62 13.78 -0.05
N HIS A 68 23.34 13.85 0.29
CA HIS A 68 22.25 13.55 -0.63
C HIS A 68 22.26 14.50 -1.82
N ALA A 69 22.38 15.81 -1.59
CA ALA A 69 22.49 16.80 -2.67
C ALA A 69 23.68 16.49 -3.61
N SER A 70 24.85 16.17 -3.04
CA SER A 70 26.03 15.78 -3.82
C SER A 70 25.85 14.47 -4.60
N ALA A 71 25.19 13.47 -4.00
CA ALA A 71 24.89 12.20 -4.65
C ALA A 71 23.82 12.35 -5.74
N ARG A 72 22.87 13.23 -5.50
CA ARG A 72 21.79 13.57 -6.42
C ARG A 72 22.35 14.21 -7.71
N GLU A 73 23.47 14.93 -7.68
CA GLU A 73 24.13 15.40 -8.92
C GLU A 73 24.85 14.29 -9.70
N ARG A 74 25.07 13.13 -9.10
CA ARG A 74 25.71 11.96 -9.72
C ARG A 74 24.72 10.93 -10.28
N ARG A 75 23.44 11.29 -10.44
CA ARG A 75 22.44 10.45 -11.09
C ARG A 75 22.91 10.10 -12.49
N ASP A 76 22.88 8.83 -12.84
CA ASP A 76 23.41 8.34 -14.11
C ASP A 76 22.63 7.12 -14.60
N ILE A 77 22.68 6.89 -15.90
CA ILE A 77 22.18 5.67 -16.53
C ILE A 77 23.28 5.07 -17.38
N THR A 78 23.77 3.90 -16.96
CA THR A 78 24.86 3.21 -17.64
C THR A 78 24.36 1.95 -18.31
N THR A 79 24.90 1.68 -19.50
CA THR A 79 24.68 0.43 -20.23
C THR A 79 25.97 -0.37 -20.25
N ARG A 80 25.85 -1.69 -20.10
CA ARG A 80 26.99 -2.60 -20.20
C ARG A 80 26.59 -3.85 -20.96
N ALA A 81 27.33 -4.16 -22.03
CA ALA A 81 27.17 -5.41 -22.75
C ALA A 81 27.54 -6.61 -21.85
N LEU A 82 26.72 -7.65 -21.91
CA LEU A 82 26.94 -8.93 -21.23
C LEU A 82 27.08 -10.04 -22.29
N PRO A 83 27.57 -11.24 -21.92
CA PRO A 83 27.54 -12.41 -22.80
C PRO A 83 26.12 -12.75 -23.30
N ASP A 84 26.06 -13.63 -24.29
CA ASP A 84 24.81 -14.21 -24.82
C ASP A 84 23.83 -13.19 -25.43
N GLY A 85 24.37 -12.08 -25.96
CA GLY A 85 23.56 -11.02 -26.58
C GLY A 85 22.77 -10.18 -25.58
N MET A 86 23.07 -10.29 -24.28
CA MET A 86 22.39 -9.55 -23.23
C MET A 86 23.09 -8.21 -22.96
N SER A 87 22.38 -7.27 -22.34
CA SER A 87 22.95 -6.03 -21.84
C SER A 87 22.25 -5.63 -20.54
N SER A 88 23.01 -5.05 -19.60
CA SER A 88 22.45 -4.47 -18.39
C SER A 88 22.28 -2.96 -18.56
N LEU A 89 21.18 -2.44 -18.01
CA LEU A 89 20.92 -1.03 -17.81
C LEU A 89 20.92 -0.77 -16.30
N LEU A 90 21.81 0.08 -15.81
CA LEU A 90 21.90 0.45 -14.40
C LEU A 90 21.52 1.92 -14.24
N LEU A 91 20.40 2.16 -13.56
CA LEU A 91 19.91 3.49 -13.20
C LEU A 91 20.31 3.82 -11.75
N VAL A 92 21.03 4.92 -11.57
CA VAL A 92 21.34 5.50 -10.26
C VAL A 92 20.47 6.75 -10.08
N ALA A 93 19.54 6.70 -9.12
CA ALA A 93 18.63 7.79 -8.79
C ALA A 93 18.32 7.84 -7.28
N PRO A 94 17.71 8.94 -6.77
CA PRO A 94 17.28 9.01 -5.37
C PRO A 94 16.41 7.81 -4.98
N THR A 95 16.61 7.30 -3.77
CA THR A 95 15.92 6.10 -3.26
C THR A 95 14.39 6.15 -3.43
N PRO A 96 13.68 7.27 -3.15
CA PRO A 96 12.24 7.35 -3.40
C PRO A 96 11.83 7.09 -4.86
N VAL A 97 12.65 7.54 -5.81
CA VAL A 97 12.40 7.36 -7.25
C VAL A 97 12.58 5.89 -7.61
N ILE A 98 13.68 5.27 -7.18
CA ILE A 98 13.94 3.84 -7.43
C ILE A 98 12.90 2.95 -6.76
N ALA A 99 12.55 3.22 -5.50
CA ALA A 99 11.51 2.51 -4.76
C ALA A 99 10.15 2.62 -5.47
N GLY A 100 9.82 3.80 -5.97
CA GLY A 100 8.62 4.05 -6.76
C GLY A 100 8.58 3.27 -8.08
N ILE A 101 9.70 3.26 -8.81
CA ILE A 101 9.85 2.47 -10.03
C ILE A 101 9.68 0.97 -9.72
N ASP A 102 10.31 0.47 -8.66
CA ASP A 102 10.21 -0.93 -8.25
C ASP A 102 8.78 -1.34 -7.85
N ASP A 103 8.13 -0.56 -6.98
CA ASP A 103 6.76 -0.80 -6.56
C ASP A 103 5.80 -0.82 -7.76
N ARG A 104 5.93 0.14 -8.68
CA ARG A 104 5.11 0.18 -9.90
C ARG A 104 5.32 -1.06 -10.75
N MET A 105 6.57 -1.47 -11.00
CA MET A 105 6.87 -2.70 -11.73
C MET A 105 6.31 -3.94 -11.01
N ASN A 106 6.37 -3.98 -9.68
CA ASN A 106 5.83 -5.06 -8.89
C ASN A 106 4.31 -5.15 -9.01
N GLN A 107 3.59 -4.03 -8.90
CA GLN A 107 2.13 -3.98 -9.05
C GLN A 107 1.71 -4.42 -10.45
N MET A 108 2.38 -3.94 -11.50
CA MET A 108 2.09 -4.34 -12.88
C MET A 108 2.37 -5.83 -13.11
N ALA A 109 3.46 -6.36 -12.56
CA ALA A 109 3.78 -7.79 -12.67
C ALA A 109 2.73 -8.66 -11.96
N THR A 110 2.23 -8.24 -10.79
CA THR A 110 1.15 -8.94 -10.09
C THR A 110 -0.11 -9.02 -10.95
N VAL A 111 -0.51 -7.92 -11.59
CA VAL A 111 -1.67 -7.90 -12.49
C VAL A 111 -1.50 -8.91 -13.63
N VAL A 112 -0.33 -8.96 -14.26
CA VAL A 112 -0.05 -9.93 -15.34
C VAL A 112 -0.14 -11.37 -14.84
N ILE A 113 0.42 -11.66 -13.65
CA ILE A 113 0.39 -13.00 -13.04
C ILE A 113 -1.04 -13.40 -12.66
N ASP A 114 -1.83 -12.48 -12.12
CA ASP A 114 -3.22 -12.74 -11.73
C ASP A 114 -4.08 -13.06 -12.95
N VAL A 115 -3.92 -12.30 -14.04
CA VAL A 115 -4.59 -12.57 -15.33
C VAL A 115 -4.19 -13.93 -15.89
N ARG A 116 -2.89 -14.27 -15.85
CA ARG A 116 -2.39 -15.59 -16.25
C ARG A 116 -3.01 -16.71 -15.41
N ASN A 117 -3.03 -16.57 -14.09
CA ASN A 117 -3.55 -17.60 -13.19
C ASN A 117 -5.07 -17.78 -13.38
N ALA A 118 -5.81 -16.70 -13.60
CA ALA A 118 -7.21 -16.75 -13.97
C ALA A 118 -7.43 -17.49 -15.30
N ALA A 119 -6.61 -17.21 -16.32
CA ALA A 119 -6.67 -17.91 -17.60
C ALA A 119 -6.34 -19.41 -17.47
N LYS A 120 -5.35 -19.79 -16.64
CA LYS A 120 -5.06 -21.20 -16.32
C LYS A 120 -6.22 -21.89 -15.63
N ALA A 121 -6.91 -21.20 -14.72
CA ALA A 121 -8.09 -21.74 -14.05
C ALA A 121 -9.31 -21.86 -14.98
N ALA A 122 -9.39 -21.01 -16.01
CA ALA A 122 -10.47 -21.02 -16.99
C ALA A 122 -10.21 -21.94 -18.21
N ALA A 123 -9.02 -22.54 -18.32
CA ALA A 123 -8.64 -23.40 -19.44
C ALA A 123 -9.60 -24.61 -19.56
N GLY A 124 -10.56 -24.52 -20.48
CA GLY A 124 -11.64 -25.50 -20.68
C GLY A 124 -13.02 -24.86 -20.91
N ALA A 125 -13.22 -23.60 -20.53
CA ALA A 125 -14.38 -22.80 -20.90
C ALA A 125 -14.00 -21.93 -22.11
N GLY A 126 -14.53 -22.26 -23.29
CA GLY A 126 -14.31 -21.44 -24.48
C GLY A 126 -14.77 -20.01 -24.25
N ASP A 127 -13.93 -19.04 -24.59
CA ASP A 127 -14.27 -17.62 -24.56
C ASP A 127 -13.78 -16.94 -25.85
N ASP A 128 -14.75 -16.47 -26.64
CA ASP A 128 -14.59 -15.84 -27.96
C ASP A 128 -14.45 -14.30 -27.87
N GLY A 129 -14.15 -13.73 -26.69
CA GLY A 129 -14.21 -12.28 -26.46
C GLY A 129 -12.94 -11.57 -25.95
N ALA A 130 -11.88 -12.28 -25.56
CA ALA A 130 -10.70 -11.66 -24.96
C ALA A 130 -9.73 -11.07 -26.01
N ARG A 131 -9.20 -9.86 -25.76
CA ARG A 131 -8.21 -9.17 -26.63
C ARG A 131 -6.91 -9.97 -26.80
N ILE A 132 -6.60 -10.86 -25.85
CA ILE A 132 -5.53 -11.86 -25.94
C ILE A 132 -6.18 -13.22 -25.67
N PRO A 133 -6.02 -14.21 -26.57
CA PRO A 133 -6.51 -15.57 -26.37
C PRO A 133 -6.10 -16.17 -25.02
N ALA A 134 -7.04 -16.83 -24.33
CA ALA A 134 -6.84 -17.36 -22.99
C ALA A 134 -5.78 -18.48 -22.93
N ASP A 135 -5.61 -19.24 -24.01
CA ASP A 135 -4.57 -20.25 -24.20
C ASP A 135 -3.15 -19.64 -24.25
N ILE A 136 -3.00 -18.47 -24.88
CA ILE A 136 -1.74 -17.72 -24.90
C ILE A 136 -1.39 -17.23 -23.48
N LEU A 137 -2.38 -16.71 -22.75
CA LEU A 137 -2.17 -16.29 -21.36
C LEU A 137 -1.89 -17.49 -20.45
N ALA A 138 -2.59 -18.61 -20.63
CA ALA A 138 -2.43 -19.80 -19.81
C ALA A 138 -1.10 -20.52 -20.07
N SER A 139 -0.56 -20.45 -21.29
CA SER A 139 0.75 -21.02 -21.64
C SER A 139 1.94 -20.18 -21.18
N ASP A 140 1.71 -18.97 -20.63
CA ASP A 140 2.79 -18.14 -20.11
C ASP A 140 3.43 -18.76 -18.85
N ILE A 141 4.72 -19.08 -18.97
CA ILE A 141 5.56 -19.69 -17.93
C ILE A 141 6.62 -18.73 -17.37
N ARG A 142 6.66 -17.47 -17.82
CA ARG A 142 7.69 -16.51 -17.39
C ARG A 142 7.64 -16.29 -15.89
N THR A 143 8.81 -16.24 -15.26
CA THR A 143 8.95 -15.89 -13.85
C THR A 143 8.58 -14.43 -13.58
N ARG A 144 8.28 -14.09 -12.32
CA ARG A 144 8.02 -12.69 -11.91
C ARG A 144 9.17 -11.75 -12.29
N ALA A 145 10.41 -12.23 -12.23
CA ALA A 145 11.59 -11.46 -12.61
C ALA A 145 11.63 -11.15 -14.11
N GLN A 146 11.33 -12.14 -14.96
CA GLN A 146 11.24 -11.96 -16.42
C GLN A 146 10.11 -10.98 -16.79
N ILE A 147 8.94 -11.11 -16.17
CA ILE A 147 7.81 -10.18 -16.39
C ILE A 147 8.18 -8.74 -16.00
N ARG A 148 8.86 -8.54 -14.87
CA ARG A 148 9.35 -7.21 -14.46
C ARG A 148 10.32 -6.62 -15.47
N ALA A 149 11.24 -7.43 -16.02
CA ALA A 149 12.17 -6.99 -17.05
C ALA A 149 11.44 -6.56 -18.34
N ASP A 150 10.46 -7.35 -18.78
CA ASP A 150 9.65 -7.03 -19.97
C ASP A 150 8.83 -5.74 -19.76
N ILE A 151 8.22 -5.57 -18.59
CA ILE A 151 7.49 -4.34 -18.23
C ILE A 151 8.42 -3.13 -18.22
N ALA A 152 9.63 -3.26 -17.66
CA ALA A 152 10.60 -2.18 -17.64
C ALA A 152 11.00 -1.77 -19.07
N ALA A 153 11.28 -2.74 -19.94
CA ALA A 153 11.61 -2.50 -21.34
C ALA A 153 10.43 -1.85 -22.08
N ASP A 154 9.21 -2.35 -21.91
CA ASP A 154 8.01 -1.79 -22.52
C ASP A 154 7.81 -0.33 -22.12
N ILE A 155 7.87 -0.01 -20.82
CA ILE A 155 7.73 1.36 -20.32
C ILE A 155 8.84 2.26 -20.88
N LEU A 156 10.10 1.80 -20.89
CA LEU A 156 11.23 2.61 -21.35
C LEU A 156 11.25 2.82 -22.88
N LEU A 157 10.74 1.86 -23.65
CA LEU A 157 10.68 1.93 -25.11
C LEU A 157 9.43 2.65 -25.64
N THR A 158 8.32 2.56 -24.92
CA THR A 158 7.01 3.08 -25.38
C THR A 158 6.53 4.28 -24.57
N GLY A 159 7.12 4.53 -23.40
CA GLY A 159 6.80 5.68 -22.57
C GLY A 159 7.36 6.96 -23.16
N SER A 160 6.48 7.86 -23.60
CA SER A 160 6.86 9.23 -23.92
C SER A 160 7.05 10.02 -22.62
N PRO A 161 8.19 10.69 -22.39
CA PRO A 161 8.33 11.61 -21.26
C PRO A 161 7.30 12.72 -21.43
N PHE A 162 6.30 12.77 -20.54
CA PHE A 162 5.32 13.83 -20.55
C PHE A 162 5.91 15.07 -19.87
N ALA A 163 6.29 16.04 -20.70
CA ALA A 163 6.68 17.35 -20.24
C ALA A 163 5.43 18.18 -19.94
N ASP A 164 4.95 18.15 -18.70
CA ASP A 164 3.88 19.03 -18.25
C ASP A 164 4.47 20.36 -17.73
N PRO A 165 4.36 21.48 -18.47
CA PRO A 165 4.88 22.76 -18.01
C PRO A 165 3.94 23.45 -17.00
N THR A 166 2.80 22.85 -16.65
CA THR A 166 1.77 23.49 -15.81
C THR A 166 1.85 23.11 -14.33
N VAL A 167 2.75 22.19 -13.97
CA VAL A 167 2.97 21.73 -12.59
C VAL A 167 4.31 22.28 -12.09
N THR A 168 4.26 23.14 -11.07
CA THR A 168 5.42 23.89 -10.54
C THR A 168 6.11 23.22 -9.35
N GLY A 169 5.69 22.02 -8.96
CA GLY A 169 6.24 21.27 -7.81
C GLY A 169 7.55 20.53 -8.13
N ASP A 170 7.88 20.42 -9.40
CA ASP A 170 9.07 19.73 -9.88
C ASP A 170 10.16 20.81 -10.04
N GLY A 171 11.23 20.75 -9.24
CA GLY A 171 12.45 21.51 -9.54
C GLY A 171 12.89 21.28 -11.01
N PRO A 172 13.85 22.04 -11.57
CA PRO A 172 14.05 22.18 -13.02
C PRO A 172 13.99 20.83 -13.77
N GLY A 173 12.85 20.56 -14.42
CA GLY A 173 12.59 19.30 -15.13
C GLY A 173 11.10 19.05 -15.41
N THR A 174 10.81 18.39 -16.53
CA THR A 174 9.48 18.21 -17.11
C THR A 174 9.06 16.73 -17.11
N LEU A 175 9.04 16.06 -15.95
CA LEU A 175 8.77 14.61 -15.84
C LEU A 175 7.68 14.27 -14.79
N GLY A 176 6.64 15.10 -14.69
CA GLY A 176 5.56 15.00 -13.67
C GLY A 176 4.63 13.76 -13.76
N ALA A 177 4.85 12.84 -14.71
CA ALA A 177 4.04 11.62 -14.85
C ALA A 177 4.53 10.43 -14.00
N ILE A 178 5.74 10.50 -13.41
CA ILE A 178 6.27 9.42 -12.56
C ILE A 178 5.53 9.43 -11.21
N ARG A 179 4.54 8.55 -11.06
CA ARG A 179 3.78 8.38 -9.81
C ARG A 179 4.26 7.15 -9.07
N ALA A 180 4.92 7.38 -7.93
CA ALA A 180 5.37 6.37 -6.98
C ALA A 180 4.39 6.27 -5.80
N LYS A 181 4.15 5.06 -5.28
CA LYS A 181 3.53 4.88 -3.97
C LYS A 181 4.63 4.47 -3.00
N ILE A 182 4.90 5.33 -2.03
CA ILE A 182 5.94 5.12 -1.02
C ILE A 182 5.37 5.42 0.37
N GLN A 183 5.89 4.74 1.38
CA GLN A 183 5.59 5.03 2.78
C GLN A 183 6.81 5.65 3.44
N VAL A 184 6.67 6.90 3.88
CA VAL A 184 7.73 7.64 4.57
C VAL A 184 7.30 7.91 6.00
N VAL A 185 8.15 7.56 6.97
CA VAL A 185 8.00 7.91 8.38
C VAL A 185 8.95 9.07 8.68
N VAL A 186 8.36 10.24 8.91
CA VAL A 186 9.11 11.48 9.18
C VAL A 186 8.97 11.83 10.66
N PRO A 187 10.06 11.91 11.44
CA PRO A 187 10.01 12.47 12.79
C PRO A 187 9.47 13.91 12.76
N ALA A 188 8.61 14.28 13.70
CA ALA A 188 7.96 15.59 13.70
C ALA A 188 8.96 16.77 13.72
N LEU A 189 10.12 16.59 14.38
CA LEU A 189 11.18 17.59 14.39
C LEU A 189 11.85 17.76 13.01
N SER A 190 11.87 16.74 12.16
CA SER A 190 12.41 16.81 10.80
C SER A 190 11.54 17.64 9.84
N LEU A 191 10.27 17.86 10.20
CA LEU A 191 9.37 18.77 9.48
C LEU A 191 9.59 20.24 9.85
N LEU A 192 10.07 20.52 11.07
CA LEU A 192 10.47 21.86 11.47
C LEU A 192 11.85 22.13 10.86
N LYS A 193 12.00 23.17 10.04
CA LYS A 193 13.33 23.62 9.61
C LYS A 193 14.10 24.03 10.87
N PRO A 194 15.14 23.30 11.31
CA PRO A 194 15.89 23.72 12.49
C PRO A 194 16.70 24.95 12.09
N ASP A 195 16.56 26.04 12.84
CA ASP A 195 17.49 27.16 12.73
C ASP A 195 18.85 26.71 13.28
N GLY A 196 19.73 26.25 12.38
CA GLY A 196 21.19 26.24 12.60
C GLY A 196 21.77 25.24 13.60
N ASP A 197 21.08 24.16 13.97
CA ASP A 197 21.69 23.10 14.79
C ASP A 197 22.10 21.91 13.92
N GLU A 198 23.36 21.94 13.45
CA GLU A 198 24.02 20.94 12.60
C GLU A 198 24.11 19.54 13.24
N ASN A 199 23.71 19.38 14.50
CA ASN A 199 23.76 18.11 15.24
C ASN A 199 22.37 17.53 15.59
N SER A 200 21.28 18.11 15.09
CA SER A 200 19.94 17.63 15.47
C SER A 200 19.56 16.35 14.72
N HIS A 201 18.94 15.40 15.42
CA HIS A 201 18.37 14.17 14.85
C HIS A 201 17.21 14.39 13.84
N ALA A 202 17.01 15.63 13.39
CA ALA A 202 15.92 16.10 12.53
C ALA A 202 16.27 16.13 11.03
N GLU A 203 17.44 15.61 10.62
CA GLU A 203 17.91 15.74 9.23
C GLU A 203 17.59 14.54 8.32
N THR A 204 17.02 13.47 8.86
CA THR A 204 16.69 12.24 8.12
C THR A 204 15.27 11.76 8.39
N ALA A 205 14.68 11.08 7.41
CA ALA A 205 13.41 10.37 7.52
C ALA A 205 13.57 8.90 7.07
N ASP A 206 12.72 8.03 7.58
CA ASP A 206 12.74 6.60 7.25
C ASP A 206 11.80 6.33 6.06
N LEU A 207 12.33 5.71 5.00
CA LEU A 207 11.54 5.23 3.87
C LEU A 207 11.34 3.73 4.08
N VAL A 208 10.13 3.35 4.50
CA VAL A 208 9.85 2.01 5.02
C VAL A 208 10.21 0.94 4.01
N GLY A 209 11.09 0.02 4.41
CA GLY A 209 11.58 -1.08 3.58
C GLY A 209 12.77 -0.75 2.67
N TYR A 210 13.29 0.47 2.75
CA TYR A 210 14.43 0.98 1.98
C TYR A 210 15.43 1.73 2.88
N SER A 211 16.44 2.35 2.27
CA SER A 211 17.41 3.19 2.97
C SER A 211 16.82 4.56 3.37
N PRO A 212 17.34 5.20 4.43
CA PRO A 212 16.91 6.53 4.87
C PRO A 212 16.98 7.61 3.78
N ILE A 213 16.14 8.63 3.90
CA ILE A 213 16.06 9.79 3.01
C ILE A 213 16.30 11.10 3.79
N ASP A 214 16.63 12.18 3.09
CA ASP A 214 16.95 13.47 3.72
C ASP A 214 15.67 14.22 4.11
N ALA A 215 15.77 15.08 5.14
CA ALA A 215 14.64 15.83 5.63
C ALA A 215 14.05 16.81 4.60
N GLU A 216 14.83 17.31 3.65
CA GLU A 216 14.32 18.20 2.60
C GLU A 216 13.48 17.43 1.58
N THR A 217 13.95 16.28 1.10
CA THR A 217 13.16 15.36 0.27
C THR A 217 11.91 14.88 1.01
N ALA A 218 12.03 14.54 2.30
CA ALA A 218 10.88 14.17 3.11
C ALA A 218 9.86 15.32 3.22
N ARG A 219 10.33 16.57 3.40
CA ARG A 219 9.49 17.79 3.40
C ARG A 219 8.90 18.11 2.01
N ALA A 220 9.61 17.83 0.93
CA ALA A 220 9.11 18.03 -0.42
C ALA A 220 8.01 17.00 -0.76
N ILE A 221 8.23 15.73 -0.42
CA ILE A 221 7.19 14.69 -0.49
C ILE A 221 6.01 15.09 0.40
N ALA A 222 6.32 15.66 1.57
CA ALA A 222 5.32 16.14 2.50
C ALA A 222 4.40 17.21 1.90
N GLU A 223 5.02 18.25 1.35
CA GLU A 223 4.36 19.41 0.75
C GLU A 223 3.60 19.04 -0.52
N ALA A 224 4.12 18.12 -1.32
CA ALA A 224 3.46 17.62 -2.53
C ALA A 224 2.25 16.70 -2.25
N CYS A 225 2.08 16.23 -1.01
CA CYS A 225 0.95 15.39 -0.62
C CYS A 225 -0.20 16.26 -0.10
N ASP A 226 -1.13 16.62 -0.99
CA ASP A 226 -2.38 17.34 -0.69
C ASP A 226 -3.33 16.52 0.21
N ASN A 227 -3.00 16.28 1.50
CA ASN A 227 -3.89 15.85 2.60
C ASN A 227 -3.80 14.40 3.14
N TRP A 228 -2.62 13.75 3.20
CA TRP A 228 -2.47 12.42 3.84
C TRP A 228 -1.36 12.36 4.89
N TRP A 229 -1.59 13.03 6.02
CA TRP A 229 -0.75 12.88 7.21
C TRP A 229 -1.43 11.97 8.23
N GLU A 230 -0.86 10.79 8.43
CA GLU A 230 -1.19 9.98 9.60
C GLU A 230 -0.18 10.29 10.70
N ARG A 231 -0.66 10.93 11.77
CA ARG A 231 0.21 11.27 12.91
C ARG A 231 0.51 10.01 13.73
N LEU A 232 1.70 9.46 13.56
CA LEU A 232 2.22 8.34 14.35
C LEU A 232 2.98 8.87 15.57
N VAL A 233 2.51 8.57 16.78
CA VAL A 233 3.27 8.83 18.02
C VAL A 233 4.06 7.57 18.33
N THR A 234 5.38 7.66 18.47
CA THR A 234 6.25 6.52 18.81
C THR A 234 6.96 6.73 20.15
N HIS A 235 7.30 5.63 20.83
CA HIS A 235 8.08 5.65 22.06
C HIS A 235 9.54 6.03 21.76
N PRO A 236 10.12 7.04 22.44
CA PRO A 236 11.38 7.69 22.01
C PRO A 236 12.63 6.82 22.11
N VAL A 237 12.59 5.73 22.89
CA VAL A 237 13.74 4.82 23.08
C VAL A 237 13.56 3.49 22.36
N THR A 238 12.32 3.03 22.18
CA THR A 238 12.03 1.69 21.65
C THR A 238 11.44 1.71 20.25
N GLY A 239 11.02 2.89 19.75
CA GLY A 239 10.39 3.03 18.44
C GLY A 239 8.96 2.48 18.36
N GLN A 240 8.38 2.00 19.48
CA GLN A 240 7.04 1.41 19.49
C GLN A 240 5.97 2.44 19.14
N VAL A 241 5.05 2.11 18.23
CA VAL A 241 3.90 2.98 17.89
C VAL A 241 2.89 2.99 19.04
N LEU A 242 2.55 4.19 19.50
CA LEU A 242 1.66 4.49 20.62
C LEU A 242 0.28 5.03 20.15
N HIS A 243 0.16 5.74 19.01
CA HIS A 243 -1.12 6.35 18.52
C HIS A 243 -1.13 6.72 17.01
N THR A 244 -2.30 6.70 16.32
CA THR A 244 -2.51 7.16 14.90
C THR A 244 -3.85 7.94 14.64
N ASN A 245 -3.93 8.81 13.60
CA ASN A 245 -5.12 9.63 13.21
C ASN A 245 -5.21 9.80 11.65
N GLY A 246 -6.23 9.32 10.90
CA GLY A 246 -6.31 9.52 9.42
C GLY A 246 -7.72 9.48 8.76
N TYR A 247 -7.95 10.29 7.70
CA TYR A 247 -9.21 10.55 6.94
C TYR A 247 -9.50 9.59 5.76
N GLN A 248 -8.53 8.84 5.26
CA GLN A 248 -8.79 7.86 4.19
C GLN A 248 -9.58 6.67 4.72
N ARG A 249 -10.56 6.21 3.93
CA ARG A 249 -11.14 4.87 4.15
C ARG A 249 -10.02 3.87 3.97
N THR A 250 -9.61 3.26 5.08
CA THR A 250 -8.65 2.17 5.03
C THR A 250 -9.22 1.03 4.17
N ALA A 251 -8.34 0.17 3.64
CA ALA A 251 -8.80 -1.06 2.97
C ALA A 251 -9.69 -1.93 3.88
N ALA A 252 -9.61 -1.76 5.20
CA ALA A 252 -10.49 -2.43 6.16
C ALA A 252 -11.91 -1.84 6.16
N ILE A 253 -12.06 -0.50 6.12
CA ILE A 253 -13.37 0.15 5.98
C ILE A 253 -14.01 -0.23 4.64
N ASP A 254 -13.24 -0.19 3.55
CA ASP A 254 -13.74 -0.53 2.21
C ASP A 254 -14.20 -2.01 2.15
N ARG A 255 -13.41 -2.94 2.73
CA ARG A 255 -13.77 -4.36 2.82
C ARG A 255 -15.00 -4.58 3.70
N HIS A 256 -15.09 -3.89 4.84
CA HIS A 256 -16.24 -3.96 5.75
C HIS A 256 -17.51 -3.47 5.06
N LEU A 257 -17.47 -2.30 4.41
CA LEU A 257 -18.63 -1.73 3.73
C LEU A 257 -19.07 -2.62 2.55
N ARG A 258 -18.14 -3.21 1.79
CA ARG A 258 -18.49 -4.17 0.73
C ARG A 258 -19.19 -5.40 1.27
N ALA A 259 -18.72 -5.93 2.41
CA ALA A 259 -19.31 -7.10 3.06
C ALA A 259 -20.69 -6.80 3.70
N ARG A 260 -20.82 -5.62 4.31
CA ARG A 260 -22.05 -5.14 4.94
C ARG A 260 -23.11 -4.79 3.90
N ASP A 261 -22.75 -4.02 2.88
CA ASP A 261 -23.71 -3.41 1.96
C ASP A 261 -24.10 -4.33 0.82
N ARG A 262 -23.13 -5.06 0.23
CA ARG A 262 -23.24 -6.03 -0.89
C ARG A 262 -23.84 -5.52 -2.20
N HIS A 263 -24.76 -4.59 -2.15
CA HIS A 263 -25.37 -3.86 -3.25
C HIS A 263 -25.61 -2.39 -2.85
N CYS A 264 -26.00 -1.58 -3.82
CA CYS A 264 -26.50 -0.23 -3.59
C CYS A 264 -27.58 -0.22 -2.50
N ARG A 265 -27.44 0.67 -1.52
CA ARG A 265 -28.29 0.78 -0.32
C ARG A 265 -29.50 1.71 -0.49
N PHE A 266 -29.81 2.08 -1.73
CA PHE A 266 -31.05 2.76 -2.07
C PHE A 266 -32.21 1.74 -2.12
N PRO A 267 -33.41 2.06 -1.60
CA PRO A 267 -34.53 1.12 -1.51
C PRO A 267 -34.81 0.40 -2.83
N GLY A 268 -34.75 -0.94 -2.81
CA GLY A 268 -35.03 -1.80 -3.96
C GLY A 268 -33.92 -1.90 -5.01
N CYS A 269 -32.77 -1.23 -4.85
CA CYS A 269 -31.66 -1.37 -5.78
C CYS A 269 -30.81 -2.60 -5.47
N ARG A 270 -30.50 -3.40 -6.50
CA ARG A 270 -29.66 -4.61 -6.37
C ARG A 270 -28.34 -4.53 -7.13
N LEU A 271 -27.92 -3.33 -7.55
CA LEU A 271 -26.63 -3.16 -8.24
C LEU A 271 -25.49 -3.57 -7.28
N PRO A 272 -24.59 -4.50 -7.66
CA PRO A 272 -23.53 -4.98 -6.78
C PRO A 272 -22.65 -3.85 -6.23
N ALA A 273 -22.27 -3.93 -4.96
CA ALA A 273 -21.47 -2.90 -4.27
C ALA A 273 -20.12 -2.62 -4.96
N ILE A 274 -19.55 -3.62 -5.64
CA ILE A 274 -18.33 -3.47 -6.45
C ILE A 274 -18.49 -2.51 -7.65
N ARG A 275 -19.73 -2.18 -8.03
CA ARG A 275 -20.08 -1.20 -9.07
C ARG A 275 -20.73 0.06 -8.47
N CYS A 276 -20.63 0.23 -7.16
CA CYS A 276 -21.17 1.36 -6.42
C CYS A 276 -20.03 2.22 -5.87
N GLU A 277 -20.32 3.50 -5.69
CA GLU A 277 -19.48 4.45 -4.97
C GLU A 277 -19.80 4.35 -3.48
N VAL A 278 -18.83 4.69 -2.62
CA VAL A 278 -19.05 4.81 -1.18
C VAL A 278 -19.35 6.27 -0.85
N ASP A 279 -20.59 6.53 -0.46
CA ASP A 279 -21.15 7.85 -0.21
C ASP A 279 -21.30 8.12 1.30
N HIS A 280 -21.11 9.38 1.72
CA HIS A 280 -21.27 9.81 3.10
C HIS A 280 -22.72 10.23 3.37
N THR A 281 -23.34 9.76 4.44
CA THR A 281 -24.71 10.19 4.81
C THR A 281 -24.75 11.66 5.23
N ILE A 282 -23.89 12.04 6.17
CA ILE A 282 -23.56 13.43 6.45
C ILE A 282 -22.33 13.75 5.63
N ASP A 283 -22.48 14.67 4.69
CA ASP A 283 -21.40 15.05 3.79
C ASP A 283 -20.13 15.40 4.57
N HIS A 284 -18.99 14.90 4.11
CA HIS A 284 -17.71 15.16 4.75
C HIS A 284 -17.40 16.66 4.84
N ALA A 285 -17.79 17.43 3.80
CA ALA A 285 -17.65 18.89 3.77
C ALA A 285 -18.46 19.61 4.87
N LEU A 286 -19.47 18.95 5.44
CA LEU A 286 -20.28 19.45 6.55
C LEU A 286 -19.83 18.87 7.90
N GLY A 287 -18.63 18.28 7.96
CA GLY A 287 -18.04 17.70 9.18
C GLY A 287 -18.40 16.24 9.43
N GLY A 288 -19.03 15.56 8.47
CA GLY A 288 -19.32 14.13 8.57
C GLY A 288 -18.05 13.29 8.62
N LYS A 289 -17.91 12.40 9.60
CA LYS A 289 -16.70 11.55 9.74
C LYS A 289 -16.64 10.48 8.65
N THR A 290 -15.43 10.11 8.22
CA THR A 290 -15.20 8.92 7.38
C THR A 290 -15.16 7.68 8.26
N ASP A 291 -16.33 7.23 8.66
CA ASP A 291 -16.54 6.09 9.56
C ASP A 291 -17.63 5.18 9.00
N VAL A 292 -17.59 3.89 9.35
CA VAL A 292 -18.57 2.90 8.89
C VAL A 292 -20.02 3.32 9.21
N CYS A 293 -20.25 4.08 10.28
CA CYS A 293 -21.56 4.58 10.69
C CYS A 293 -22.04 5.79 9.89
N ASN A 294 -21.21 6.38 9.02
CA ASN A 294 -21.57 7.52 8.18
C ASN A 294 -21.39 7.24 6.67
N LEU A 295 -21.05 6.00 6.29
CA LEU A 295 -20.76 5.60 4.91
C LEU A 295 -21.71 4.51 4.43
N ALA A 296 -22.05 4.49 3.15
CA ALA A 296 -22.80 3.41 2.49
C ALA A 296 -22.52 3.32 0.97
N HIS A 297 -22.65 2.14 0.38
CA HIS A 297 -22.57 1.97 -1.07
C HIS A 297 -23.81 2.49 -1.79
N LEU A 298 -23.64 3.38 -2.76
CA LEU A 298 -24.67 3.84 -3.68
C LEU A 298 -24.20 3.76 -5.13
N CYS A 299 -25.06 3.30 -6.03
CA CYS A 299 -24.75 3.41 -7.46
C CYS A 299 -24.81 4.86 -7.90
N GLN A 300 -24.11 5.19 -8.99
CA GLN A 300 -24.06 6.55 -9.53
C GLN A 300 -25.46 7.18 -9.67
N ARG A 301 -26.46 6.43 -10.18
CA ARG A 301 -27.84 6.90 -10.30
C ARG A 301 -28.43 7.36 -8.95
N HIS A 302 -28.30 6.56 -7.90
CA HIS A 302 -28.89 6.88 -6.60
C HIS A 302 -28.05 7.86 -5.79
N HIS A 303 -26.73 7.87 -6.00
CA HIS A 303 -25.87 8.93 -5.50
C HIS A 303 -26.30 10.28 -6.10
N SER A 304 -26.53 10.37 -7.40
CA SER A 304 -27.07 11.58 -8.03
C SER A 304 -28.49 11.93 -7.54
N MET A 305 -29.35 10.95 -7.27
CA MET A 305 -30.69 11.22 -6.73
C MET A 305 -30.66 11.82 -5.33
N LYS A 306 -29.76 11.35 -4.45
CA LYS A 306 -29.52 11.94 -3.13
C LYS A 306 -29.05 13.39 -3.26
N GLN A 307 -28.10 13.65 -4.15
CA GLN A 307 -27.48 14.97 -4.29
C GLN A 307 -28.39 16.00 -4.97
N PHE A 308 -29.13 15.60 -6.01
CA PHE A 308 -29.77 16.57 -6.91
C PHE A 308 -31.29 16.43 -7.02
N ALA A 309 -31.88 15.34 -6.53
CA ALA A 309 -33.30 15.06 -6.71
C ALA A 309 -34.13 15.17 -5.42
N GLY A 310 -33.62 15.85 -4.38
CA GLY A 310 -34.38 16.14 -3.15
C GLY A 310 -34.59 14.95 -2.20
N TRP A 311 -33.93 13.82 -2.47
CA TRP A 311 -33.94 12.67 -1.56
C TRP A 311 -33.05 12.93 -0.35
N LYS A 312 -33.53 12.61 0.85
CA LYS A 312 -32.75 12.71 2.09
C LYS A 312 -32.47 11.31 2.64
N VAL A 313 -31.33 11.14 3.29
CA VAL A 313 -30.97 9.89 3.95
C VAL A 313 -30.50 10.16 5.38
N ARG A 314 -30.91 9.29 6.29
CA ARG A 314 -30.46 9.27 7.68
C ARG A 314 -29.94 7.88 8.01
N GLN A 315 -28.71 7.81 8.54
CA GLN A 315 -28.09 6.55 8.91
C GLN A 315 -28.37 6.26 10.39
N LEU A 316 -28.91 5.08 10.64
CA LEU A 316 -29.21 4.53 11.95
C LEU A 316 -28.13 3.55 12.40
N GLU A 317 -28.22 3.10 13.65
CA GLU A 317 -27.34 2.07 14.18
C GLU A 317 -27.41 0.78 13.34
N GLY A 318 -26.30 0.05 13.29
CA GLY A 318 -26.21 -1.21 12.54
C GLY A 318 -26.14 -1.04 11.01
N GLY A 319 -26.01 0.17 10.49
CA GLY A 319 -25.92 0.44 9.04
C GLY A 319 -27.27 0.44 8.32
N ILE A 320 -28.36 0.63 9.07
CA ILE A 320 -29.71 0.84 8.54
C ILE A 320 -29.81 2.26 7.96
N LEU A 321 -30.42 2.40 6.77
CA LEU A 321 -30.63 3.70 6.12
C LEU A 321 -32.12 4.02 6.04
N GLU A 322 -32.50 5.20 6.50
CA GLU A 322 -33.84 5.75 6.33
C GLU A 322 -33.81 6.80 5.22
N TRP A 323 -34.49 6.52 4.12
CA TRP A 323 -34.58 7.37 2.94
C TRP A 323 -35.92 8.10 2.91
N THR A 324 -35.90 9.41 2.77
CA THR A 324 -37.10 10.24 2.58
C THR A 324 -37.13 10.74 1.14
N SER A 325 -38.20 10.39 0.43
CA SER A 325 -38.45 10.86 -0.93
C SER A 325 -38.82 12.36 -0.97
N PRO A 326 -38.73 13.02 -2.13
CA PRO A 326 -39.05 14.44 -2.28
C PRO A 326 -40.50 14.79 -1.93
N VAL A 327 -41.41 13.81 -2.03
CA VAL A 327 -42.83 13.95 -1.68
C VAL A 327 -43.12 13.61 -0.21
N GLY A 328 -42.10 13.30 0.59
CA GLY A 328 -42.20 13.08 2.04
C GLY A 328 -42.38 11.63 2.48
N THR A 329 -42.51 10.67 1.57
CA THR A 329 -42.61 9.24 1.91
C THR A 329 -41.26 8.71 2.39
N THR A 330 -41.26 7.99 3.51
CA THR A 330 -40.06 7.37 4.11
C THR A 330 -39.96 5.87 3.77
N TYR A 331 -38.74 5.41 3.50
CA TYR A 331 -38.38 4.03 3.20
C TYR A 331 -37.20 3.61 4.08
N THR A 332 -37.27 2.42 4.67
CA THR A 332 -36.17 1.88 5.49
C THR A 332 -35.46 0.76 4.75
N ASP A 333 -34.14 0.90 4.58
CA ASP A 333 -33.25 -0.10 4.01
C ASP A 333 -32.39 -0.73 5.12
N TYR A 334 -32.43 -2.06 5.18
CA TYR A 334 -31.65 -2.86 6.11
C TYR A 334 -30.46 -3.49 5.39
N PRO A 335 -29.26 -3.55 6.01
CA PRO A 335 -28.15 -4.27 5.41
C PRO A 335 -28.55 -5.71 5.10
N PRO A 336 -28.18 -6.25 3.92
CA PRO A 336 -28.55 -7.60 3.55
C PRO A 336 -27.96 -8.62 4.52
N THR A 337 -28.82 -9.40 5.17
CA THR A 337 -28.43 -10.51 6.03
C THR A 337 -27.69 -11.57 5.20
N PRO A 338 -26.60 -12.19 5.68
CA PRO A 338 -26.01 -13.35 5.00
C PRO A 338 -27.08 -14.43 4.79
N GLY A 339 -27.30 -14.83 3.54
CA GLY A 339 -28.27 -15.89 3.21
C GLY A 339 -27.89 -17.25 3.79
N VAL A 340 -26.63 -17.39 4.22
CA VAL A 340 -26.12 -18.52 4.99
C VAL A 340 -25.47 -17.95 6.24
N HIS A 341 -25.99 -18.30 7.41
CA HIS A 341 -25.39 -17.98 8.70
C HIS A 341 -25.69 -19.12 9.67
N PHE A 342 -24.77 -19.36 10.60
CA PHE A 342 -24.99 -20.32 11.68
C PHE A 342 -25.98 -19.71 12.67
N THR A 343 -27.17 -20.30 12.77
CA THR A 343 -28.07 -20.08 13.90
C THR A 343 -27.63 -21.00 15.04
N PRO A 344 -27.41 -20.49 16.26
CA PRO A 344 -27.35 -21.37 17.42
C PRO A 344 -28.62 -22.21 17.41
N ASP A 345 -28.46 -23.53 17.48
CA ASP A 345 -29.59 -24.45 17.60
C ASP A 345 -30.34 -24.01 18.87
N ARG A 346 -31.44 -23.28 18.72
CA ARG A 346 -32.41 -23.19 19.79
C ARG A 346 -32.99 -24.58 19.83
N TYR A 347 -32.44 -25.40 20.73
CA TYR A 347 -33.11 -26.61 21.16
C TYR A 347 -34.48 -26.18 21.68
N ASP A 348 -35.47 -26.26 20.80
CA ASP A 348 -36.87 -26.22 21.15
C ASP A 348 -37.26 -27.69 21.38
N PRO A 349 -37.51 -28.09 22.64
CA PRO A 349 -37.89 -29.47 22.95
C PRO A 349 -39.19 -29.91 22.28
N ASP A 350 -39.97 -28.98 21.73
CA ASP A 350 -41.24 -29.24 21.06
C ASP A 350 -41.16 -29.12 19.51
N ASP A 351 -39.96 -28.93 18.92
CA ASP A 351 -39.77 -28.88 17.46
C ASP A 351 -39.96 -30.28 16.83
N PRO A 352 -41.03 -30.51 16.04
CA PRO A 352 -41.32 -31.80 15.43
C PRO A 352 -40.49 -31.93 14.15
N ARG A 353 -39.16 -31.96 14.26
CA ARG A 353 -38.33 -32.37 13.14
C ARG A 353 -38.76 -33.78 12.74
N PRO A 354 -39.02 -34.06 11.44
CA PRO A 354 -39.36 -35.41 11.02
C PRO A 354 -38.17 -36.31 11.37
N ALA A 355 -38.40 -37.31 12.21
CA ALA A 355 -37.42 -38.37 12.44
C ALA A 355 -36.99 -38.90 11.06
N ASP A 356 -35.67 -38.96 10.83
CA ASP A 356 -35.01 -39.39 9.60
C ASP A 356 -35.85 -40.41 8.83
N ALA A 357 -36.58 -39.94 7.81
CA ALA A 357 -37.29 -40.82 6.91
C ALA A 357 -36.22 -41.55 6.09
N ALA A 358 -36.06 -42.83 6.37
CA ALA A 358 -35.24 -43.75 5.59
C ALA A 358 -35.54 -43.59 4.08
N PRO A 359 -34.53 -43.72 3.21
CA PRO A 359 -34.71 -43.49 1.78
C PRO A 359 -35.75 -44.46 1.22
N ALA A 360 -36.81 -43.92 0.61
CA ALA A 360 -37.82 -44.71 -0.07
C ALA A 360 -37.22 -45.35 -1.34
N ASP A 361 -37.51 -46.63 -1.52
CA ASP A 361 -37.03 -47.50 -2.59
C ASP A 361 -37.38 -46.95 -3.98
N ALA A 362 -36.40 -46.96 -4.88
CA ALA A 362 -36.50 -46.43 -6.23
C ALA A 362 -37.07 -47.48 -7.19
N SER A 363 -38.28 -47.95 -6.91
CA SER A 363 -38.99 -48.91 -7.76
C SER A 363 -40.46 -48.54 -7.91
N ASP A 364 -40.75 -47.37 -8.49
CA ASP A 364 -41.96 -47.16 -9.30
C ASP A 364 -41.99 -45.74 -9.86
N ALA A 365 -41.56 -45.60 -11.11
CA ALA A 365 -42.00 -44.51 -11.97
C ALA A 365 -42.26 -45.09 -13.37
N PRO A 366 -43.52 -45.18 -13.82
CA PRO A 366 -43.83 -45.58 -15.18
C PRO A 366 -43.77 -44.36 -16.12
N PHE A 367 -42.96 -44.50 -17.17
CA PHE A 367 -42.88 -43.72 -18.41
C PHE A 367 -42.68 -42.19 -18.35
#